data_AF-A0A7G8G3F1-F1
#
_entry.id   AF-A0A7G8G3F1-F1
#
_cell.length_a   1.000
_cell.length_b   1.000
_cell.length_c   1.000
_cell.angle_alpha   90.00
_cell.angle_beta   90.00
_cell.angle_gamma   90.00
#
_symmetry.space_group_name_H-M   'P 1'
#
loop_
_entity.id
_entity.type
_entity.pdbx_description
1 polymer ?
#
loop_
_entity_poly.entity_id
_entity_poly.type
_entity_poly.pdbx_seq_one_letter_code
_entity_poly.pdbx_strand_id
1 'polypeptide(L)'
;MQKRALERLLSERRSNLVTCQSGQNGAIVVNESSYPETVYFLNRGRGWLVINQLSLERYVASVVGAEMPSHWNPEALKAQAVAARSYALVHLVRPADSDFNLGDTTRWQAYGGLKSQSASTAAAAKATQGLVLSFQGGLVESLYASTSEIAAEAHSHLGASMSQHGAQDLAMKGLKFNEILGRYYVGASLARLKTNEN
;
A
#
# COMPACT_ATOMS: atom_id res chain seq x y z
N MET A 1 16.96 17.16 9.16
CA MET A 1 16.35 18.24 8.34
C MET A 1 17.47 19.18 7.89
N GLN A 2 17.67 19.40 6.60
CA GLN A 2 18.72 20.34 6.13
C GLN A 2 18.35 21.79 6.55
N LYS A 3 19.35 22.56 7.00
CA LYS A 3 19.20 23.93 7.53
C LYS A 3 18.37 24.87 6.66
N ARG A 4 18.46 24.74 5.32
CA ARG A 4 17.67 25.51 4.34
C ARG A 4 16.18 25.17 4.32
N ALA A 5 15.81 23.92 4.57
CA ALA A 5 14.40 23.52 4.66
C ALA A 5 13.76 24.11 5.93
N LEU A 6 14.50 24.12 7.03
CA LEU A 6 14.06 24.74 8.30
C LEU A 6 13.94 26.26 8.16
N GLU A 7 14.86 26.92 7.45
CA GLU A 7 14.81 28.36 7.18
C GLU A 7 13.60 28.76 6.32
N ARG A 8 13.21 27.93 5.34
CA ARG A 8 11.99 28.12 4.54
C ARG A 8 10.70 27.87 5.35
N LEU A 9 10.70 26.85 6.20
CA LEU A 9 9.62 26.55 7.14
C LEU A 9 9.36 27.68 8.13
N LEU A 10 10.42 28.34 8.60
CA LEU A 10 10.33 29.46 9.54
C LEU A 10 9.92 30.77 8.85
N SER A 11 10.21 30.94 7.55
CA SER A 11 9.84 32.15 6.79
C SER A 11 8.40 32.11 6.25
N GLU A 12 7.85 30.93 5.96
CA GLU A 12 6.47 30.74 5.47
C GLU A 12 5.41 30.66 6.60
N ARG A 13 5.51 31.52 7.63
CA ARG A 13 4.60 31.61 8.81
C ARG A 13 3.09 31.77 8.50
N ARG A 14 2.70 31.87 7.23
CA ARG A 14 1.31 32.03 6.77
C ARG A 14 0.73 30.79 6.09
N SER A 15 1.55 29.81 5.71
CA SER A 15 1.04 28.57 5.11
C SER A 15 0.83 27.52 6.19
N ASN A 16 -0.38 26.99 6.28
CA ASN A 16 -0.66 25.79 7.07
C ASN A 16 -0.11 24.52 6.40
N LEU A 17 0.44 24.60 5.18
CA LEU A 17 0.96 23.47 4.43
C LEU A 17 2.40 23.73 3.99
N VAL A 18 3.31 22.82 4.34
CA VAL A 18 4.68 22.82 3.83
C VAL A 18 4.88 21.60 2.95
N THR A 19 5.38 21.82 1.73
CA THR A 19 5.67 20.74 0.79
C THR A 19 7.16 20.48 0.74
N CYS A 20 7.55 19.24 0.96
CA CYS A 20 8.91 18.74 0.79
C CYS A 20 8.91 17.74 -0.36
N GLN A 21 9.83 17.88 -1.30
CA GLN A 21 10.02 16.92 -2.39
C GLN A 21 11.43 16.34 -2.29
N SER A 22 11.53 15.01 -2.31
CA SER A 22 12.80 14.34 -2.52
C SER A 22 13.21 14.51 -3.98
N GLY A 23 14.47 14.86 -4.25
CA GLY A 23 15.03 14.73 -5.60
C GLY A 23 15.00 13.28 -6.11
N GLN A 24 15.40 13.04 -7.36
CA GLN A 24 15.48 11.67 -7.88
C GLN A 24 16.40 10.82 -6.99
N ASN A 25 15.88 9.71 -6.48
CA ASN A 25 16.52 8.80 -5.51
C ASN A 25 16.81 9.40 -4.12
N GLY A 26 16.26 10.58 -3.81
CA GLY A 26 16.31 11.14 -2.46
C GLY A 26 15.24 10.54 -1.54
N ALA A 27 15.37 10.83 -0.24
CA ALA A 27 14.34 10.54 0.74
C ALA A 27 14.15 11.73 1.67
N ILE A 28 12.91 11.92 2.13
CA ILE A 28 12.58 12.85 3.21
C ILE A 28 12.51 12.02 4.49
N VAL A 29 13.33 12.36 5.47
CA VAL A 29 13.37 11.65 6.76
C VAL A 29 12.51 12.39 7.78
N VAL A 30 11.51 11.71 8.32
CA VAL A 30 10.63 12.19 9.38
C VAL A 30 10.58 11.15 10.48
N ASN A 31 10.96 11.53 11.71
CA ASN A 31 11.00 10.64 12.88
C ASN A 31 11.68 9.29 12.55
N GLU A 32 12.88 9.35 11.95
CA GLU A 32 13.71 8.20 11.55
C GLU A 32 13.16 7.34 10.40
N SER A 33 11.95 7.63 9.90
CA SER A 33 11.36 6.98 8.73
C SER A 33 11.65 7.74 7.45
N SER A 34 11.99 7.01 6.39
CA SER A 34 12.37 7.57 5.09
C SER A 34 11.23 7.43 4.10
N TYR A 35 10.77 8.56 3.58
CA TYR A 35 9.67 8.66 2.63
C TYR A 35 10.17 9.11 1.26
N PRO A 36 9.73 8.47 0.17
CA PRO A 36 10.04 8.90 -1.18
C PRO A 36 9.09 10.01 -1.65
N GLU A 37 9.44 10.65 -2.76
CA GLU A 37 8.60 11.60 -3.49
C GLU A 37 8.23 12.82 -2.66
N THR A 38 6.94 13.03 -2.39
CA THR A 38 6.44 14.26 -1.79
C THR A 38 5.93 13.98 -0.39
N VAL A 39 6.38 14.79 0.57
CA VAL A 39 5.85 14.81 1.93
C VAL A 39 5.28 16.19 2.21
N TYR A 40 4.02 16.22 2.61
CA TYR A 40 3.38 17.41 3.12
C TYR A 40 3.40 17.42 4.64
N PHE A 41 3.69 18.59 5.22
CA PHE A 41 3.48 18.87 6.63
C PHE A 41 2.30 19.82 6.73
N LEU A 42 1.18 19.34 7.24
CA LEU A 42 -0.06 20.11 7.40
C LEU A 42 -0.27 20.47 8.87
N ASN A 43 -0.32 21.76 9.17
CA ASN A 43 -0.63 22.26 10.50
C ASN A 43 -2.15 22.38 10.69
N ARG A 44 -2.72 21.56 11.58
CA ARG A 44 -4.15 21.60 11.94
C ARG A 44 -4.46 22.46 13.18
N GLY A 45 -3.53 23.31 13.59
CA GLY A 45 -3.64 24.16 14.79
C GLY A 45 -3.39 23.43 16.12
N ARG A 46 -3.56 22.10 16.16
CA ARG A 46 -3.24 21.24 17.33
C ARG A 46 -1.94 20.45 17.17
N GLY A 47 -1.26 20.59 16.04
CA GLY A 47 -0.06 19.84 15.68
C GLY A 47 0.14 19.75 14.18
N TRP A 48 1.21 19.09 13.78
CA TRP A 48 1.59 18.86 12.39
C TRP A 48 1.26 17.42 11.99
N LEU A 49 0.50 17.27 10.92
CA LEU A 49 0.26 16.00 10.24
C LEU A 49 1.28 15.84 9.11
N VAL A 50 1.79 14.62 8.93
CA VAL A 50 2.74 14.27 7.88
C VAL A 50 2.01 13.41 6.86
N ILE A 51 1.93 13.86 5.61
CA ILE A 51 1.22 13.16 4.54
C ILE A 51 2.22 12.83 3.44
N ASN A 52 2.44 11.54 3.16
CA ASN A 52 3.29 11.12 2.05
C ASN A 52 2.45 10.88 0.80
N GLN A 53 2.69 11.69 -0.24
CA GLN A 53 2.15 11.46 -1.58
C GLN A 53 3.18 10.72 -2.43
N LEU A 54 2.74 9.58 -2.97
CA LEU A 54 3.52 8.69 -3.82
C LEU A 54 2.64 7.99 -4.85
N SER A 55 3.28 7.45 -5.90
CA SER A 55 2.55 6.59 -6.86
C SER A 55 2.00 5.32 -6.21
N LEU A 56 0.85 4.86 -6.70
CA LEU A 56 0.18 3.65 -6.20
C LEU A 56 1.10 2.42 -6.21
N GLU A 57 1.90 2.23 -7.26
CA GLU A 57 2.78 1.06 -7.36
C GLU A 57 3.93 1.08 -6.36
N ARG A 58 4.43 2.27 -5.99
CA ARG A 58 5.42 2.40 -4.92
C ARG A 58 4.81 2.17 -3.55
N TYR A 59 3.58 2.63 -3.34
CA TYR A 59 2.83 2.30 -2.13
C TYR A 59 2.65 0.78 -2.01
N VAL A 60 2.16 0.12 -3.06
CA VAL A 60 1.96 -1.33 -3.08
C VAL A 60 3.26 -2.09 -2.82
N ALA A 61 4.38 -1.70 -3.44
CA ALA A 61 5.67 -2.35 -3.19
C ALA A 61 6.11 -2.25 -1.71
N SER A 62 5.91 -1.09 -1.08
CA SER A 62 6.22 -0.87 0.33
C SER A 62 5.31 -1.69 1.25
N VAL A 63 4.02 -1.78 0.94
CA VAL A 63 3.06 -2.62 1.69
C VAL A 63 3.44 -4.09 1.59
N VAL A 64 3.68 -4.60 0.38
CA VAL A 64 4.03 -6.03 0.20
C VAL A 64 5.27 -6.40 1.02
N GLY A 65 6.28 -5.54 1.07
CA GLY A 65 7.48 -5.83 1.86
C GLY A 65 7.38 -5.55 3.37
N ALA A 66 6.35 -4.83 3.80
CA ALA A 66 6.02 -4.71 5.23
C ALA A 66 5.20 -5.90 5.72
N GLU A 67 4.41 -6.49 4.83
CA GLU A 67 3.44 -7.56 5.12
C GLU A 67 4.03 -8.97 4.91
N MET A 68 4.93 -9.14 3.95
CA MET A 68 5.48 -10.44 3.59
C MET A 68 7.01 -10.42 3.55
N PRO A 69 7.68 -11.49 4.02
CA PRO A 69 9.11 -11.64 3.85
C PRO A 69 9.51 -11.58 2.39
N SER A 70 10.49 -10.74 2.06
CA SER A 70 10.90 -10.46 0.69
C SER A 70 11.49 -11.67 -0.06
N HIS A 71 11.89 -12.71 0.66
CA HIS A 71 12.42 -13.97 0.12
C HIS A 71 11.33 -15.04 -0.13
N TRP A 72 10.06 -14.73 0.15
CA TRP A 72 8.95 -15.62 -0.18
C TRP A 72 8.74 -15.73 -1.69
N ASN A 73 7.93 -16.74 -2.08
CA ASN A 73 7.73 -17.09 -3.47
C ASN A 73 7.18 -15.88 -4.25
N PRO A 74 7.73 -15.56 -5.44
CA PRO A 74 7.26 -14.44 -6.25
C PRO A 74 5.76 -14.46 -6.56
N GLU A 75 5.14 -15.64 -6.71
CA GLU A 75 3.69 -15.74 -6.95
C GLU A 75 2.86 -15.37 -5.72
N ALA A 76 3.36 -15.65 -4.51
CA ALA A 76 2.73 -15.20 -3.28
C ALA A 76 2.84 -13.69 -3.10
N LEU A 77 4.03 -13.11 -3.37
CA LEU A 77 4.24 -11.66 -3.34
C LEU A 77 3.36 -10.93 -4.38
N LYS A 78 3.16 -11.52 -5.57
CA LYS A 78 2.25 -11.01 -6.60
C LYS A 78 0.79 -11.05 -6.14
N ALA A 79 0.35 -12.13 -5.48
CA ALA A 79 -1.01 -12.22 -4.95
C ALA A 79 -1.27 -11.12 -3.91
N GLN A 80 -0.32 -10.90 -3.00
CA GLN A 80 -0.38 -9.80 -2.04
C GLN A 80 -0.35 -8.43 -2.70
N ALA A 81 0.43 -8.23 -3.77
CA ALA A 81 0.44 -6.96 -4.49
C ALA A 81 -0.93 -6.61 -5.07
N VAL A 82 -1.64 -7.58 -5.65
CA VAL A 82 -3.00 -7.39 -6.18
C VAL A 82 -4.00 -7.10 -5.05
N ALA A 83 -3.94 -7.84 -3.94
CA ALA A 83 -4.77 -7.59 -2.79
C ALA A 83 -4.50 -6.18 -2.22
N ALA A 84 -3.24 -5.85 -1.92
CA ALA A 84 -2.88 -4.56 -1.38
C ALA A 84 -3.32 -3.38 -2.27
N ARG A 85 -3.21 -3.53 -3.59
CA ARG A 85 -3.68 -2.52 -4.55
C ARG A 85 -5.20 -2.34 -4.52
N SER A 86 -5.94 -3.44 -4.44
CA SER A 86 -7.41 -3.40 -4.42
C SER A 86 -7.91 -2.70 -3.16
N TYR A 87 -7.31 -3.02 -2.02
CA TYR A 87 -7.58 -2.34 -0.75
C TYR A 87 -7.30 -0.84 -0.83
N ALA A 88 -6.12 -0.45 -1.33
CA ALA A 88 -5.75 0.96 -1.46
C ALA A 88 -6.72 1.75 -2.34
N LEU A 89 -7.19 1.18 -3.45
CA LEU A 89 -8.12 1.86 -4.35
C LEU A 89 -9.51 2.06 -3.74
N VAL A 90 -10.01 1.10 -2.96
CA VAL A 90 -11.28 1.29 -2.22
C VAL A 90 -11.17 2.52 -1.32
N HIS A 91 -10.02 2.73 -0.70
CA HIS A 91 -9.75 3.88 0.17
C HIS A 91 -9.38 5.17 -0.58
N LEU A 92 -9.02 5.10 -1.86
CA LEU A 92 -9.00 6.31 -2.70
C LEU A 92 -10.43 6.80 -3.00
N VAL A 93 -11.37 5.88 -3.21
CA VAL A 93 -12.79 6.21 -3.45
C VAL A 93 -13.50 6.61 -2.16
N ARG A 94 -13.10 6.04 -1.02
CA ARG A 94 -13.63 6.32 0.32
C ARG A 94 -12.48 6.68 1.27
N PRO A 95 -11.97 7.93 1.20
CA PRO A 95 -10.81 8.33 1.98
C PRO A 95 -11.09 8.33 3.47
N ALA A 96 -10.07 7.99 4.26
CA ALA A 96 -10.13 7.97 5.72
C ALA A 96 -10.34 9.36 6.34
N ASP A 97 -9.86 10.41 5.67
CA ASP A 97 -9.96 11.81 6.08
C ASP A 97 -10.00 12.70 4.82
N SER A 98 -10.48 13.94 4.93
CA SER A 98 -10.50 14.88 3.80
C SER A 98 -9.10 15.21 3.26
N ASP A 99 -8.05 15.10 4.08
CA ASP A 99 -6.68 15.47 3.70
C ASP A 99 -5.82 14.27 3.26
N PHE A 100 -6.21 13.03 3.59
CA PHE A 100 -5.42 11.83 3.24
C PHE A 100 -6.30 10.60 3.01
N ASN A 101 -5.85 9.73 2.10
CA ASN A 101 -6.63 8.56 1.69
C ASN A 101 -6.53 7.39 2.68
N LEU A 102 -5.33 7.10 3.18
CA LEU A 102 -5.02 5.96 4.05
C LEU A 102 -4.26 6.43 5.28
N GLY A 103 -4.69 5.99 6.46
CA GLY A 103 -4.00 6.27 7.71
C GLY A 103 -2.75 5.39 7.90
N ASP A 104 -1.91 5.76 8.86
CA ASP A 104 -0.63 5.11 9.18
C ASP A 104 -0.73 4.00 10.25
N THR A 105 -1.95 3.67 10.69
CA THR A 105 -2.18 2.61 11.69
C THR A 105 -2.38 1.25 11.05
N THR A 106 -2.14 0.18 11.83
CA THR A 106 -2.35 -1.23 11.43
C THR A 106 -3.80 -1.57 11.07
N ARG A 107 -4.74 -0.66 11.34
CA ARG A 107 -6.15 -0.78 10.92
C ARG A 107 -6.32 -0.74 9.40
N TRP A 108 -5.34 -0.21 8.67
CA TRP A 108 -5.42 -0.07 7.21
C TRP A 108 -4.52 -1.10 6.52
N GLN A 109 -3.24 -0.78 6.33
CA GLN A 109 -2.21 -1.67 5.79
C GLN A 109 -0.88 -1.29 6.41
N ALA A 110 0.04 -2.24 6.60
CA ALA A 110 1.39 -1.90 7.05
C ALA A 110 2.14 -1.16 5.91
N TYR A 111 2.46 0.11 6.12
CA TYR A 111 3.31 0.89 5.20
C TYR A 111 4.61 1.29 5.91
N GLY A 112 5.75 0.78 5.41
CA GLY A 112 7.06 0.98 6.02
C GLY A 112 7.92 2.06 5.34
N GLY A 113 7.37 2.81 4.37
CA GLY A 113 8.15 3.71 3.55
C GLY A 113 9.20 2.98 2.70
N LEU A 114 10.35 3.61 2.50
CA LEU A 114 11.46 3.00 1.74
C LEU A 114 12.08 1.79 2.45
N LYS A 115 11.95 1.67 3.78
CA LYS A 115 12.61 0.61 4.56
C LYS A 115 12.04 -0.77 4.29
N SER A 116 10.74 -0.86 3.98
CA SER A 116 10.09 -2.14 3.70
C SER A 116 10.20 -2.56 2.24
N GLN A 117 10.69 -1.69 1.34
CA GLN A 117 10.81 -2.01 -0.06
C GLN A 117 12.08 -2.85 -0.33
N SER A 118 11.95 -3.84 -1.20
CA SER A 118 13.03 -4.67 -1.72
C SER A 118 12.92 -4.80 -3.24
N ALA A 119 13.95 -5.34 -3.89
CA ALA A 119 13.89 -5.64 -5.32
C ALA A 119 12.76 -6.64 -5.67
N SER A 120 12.54 -7.65 -4.84
CA SER A 120 11.51 -8.68 -5.05
C SER A 120 10.08 -8.12 -4.89
N THR A 121 9.85 -7.27 -3.90
CA THR A 121 8.53 -6.65 -3.64
C THR A 121 8.21 -5.62 -4.71
N ALA A 122 9.19 -4.83 -5.14
CA ALA A 122 9.07 -3.94 -6.29
C ALA A 122 8.79 -4.70 -7.60
N ALA A 123 9.45 -5.84 -7.81
CA ALA A 123 9.21 -6.70 -8.97
C ALA A 123 7.81 -7.31 -8.95
N ALA A 124 7.30 -7.74 -7.80
CA ALA A 124 5.94 -8.26 -7.65
C ALA A 124 4.87 -7.20 -7.93
N ALA A 125 5.03 -5.99 -7.37
CA ALA A 125 4.16 -4.85 -7.65
C ALA A 125 4.15 -4.53 -9.15
N LYS A 126 5.33 -4.38 -9.76
CA LYS A 126 5.48 -4.11 -11.19
C LYS A 126 4.87 -5.20 -12.08
N ALA A 127 5.11 -6.47 -11.77
CA ALA A 127 4.58 -7.59 -12.56
C ALA A 127 3.04 -7.68 -12.52
N THR A 128 2.42 -7.10 -11.49
CA THR A 128 0.96 -7.06 -11.31
C THR A 128 0.40 -5.66 -11.49
N GLN A 129 1.17 -4.75 -12.10
CA GLN A 129 0.80 -3.34 -12.21
C GLN A 129 -0.60 -3.17 -12.80
N GLY A 130 -1.43 -2.41 -12.10
CA GLY A 130 -2.83 -2.15 -12.46
C GLY A 130 -3.77 -3.34 -12.31
N LEU A 131 -3.35 -4.52 -11.85
CA LEU A 131 -4.25 -5.64 -11.56
C LEU A 131 -4.88 -5.49 -10.18
N VAL A 132 -6.19 -5.67 -10.13
CA VAL A 132 -7.03 -5.51 -8.94
C VAL A 132 -8.09 -6.61 -8.90
N LEU A 133 -8.65 -6.87 -7.71
CA LEU A 133 -9.78 -7.74 -7.50
C LEU A 133 -11.09 -6.97 -7.76
N SER A 134 -11.96 -7.58 -8.57
CA SER A 134 -13.28 -7.05 -8.88
C SER A 134 -14.37 -8.11 -8.70
N PHE A 135 -15.50 -7.71 -8.12
CA PHE A 135 -16.69 -8.53 -7.96
C PHE A 135 -17.87 -7.80 -8.58
N GLN A 136 -18.53 -8.43 -9.55
CA GLN A 136 -19.67 -7.85 -10.29
C GLN A 136 -19.42 -6.43 -10.84
N GLY A 137 -18.18 -6.15 -11.27
CA GLY A 137 -17.77 -4.84 -11.79
C GLY A 137 -17.43 -3.79 -10.74
N GLY A 138 -17.65 -4.08 -9.44
CA GLY A 138 -17.17 -3.26 -8.33
C GLY A 138 -15.74 -3.60 -7.91
N LEU A 139 -15.04 -2.66 -7.28
CA LEU A 139 -13.77 -2.93 -6.59
C LEU A 139 -14.03 -3.72 -5.30
N VAL A 140 -13.20 -4.72 -5.04
CA VAL A 140 -13.26 -5.52 -3.82
C VAL A 140 -12.28 -4.97 -2.80
N GLU A 141 -12.77 -4.70 -1.59
CA GLU A 141 -11.91 -4.50 -0.43
C GLU A 141 -11.31 -5.85 -0.05
N SER A 142 -10.07 -6.09 -0.46
CA SER A 142 -9.42 -7.38 -0.24
C SER A 142 -8.68 -7.36 1.08
N LEU A 143 -9.31 -7.95 2.09
CA LEU A 143 -8.70 -8.14 3.39
C LEU A 143 -7.72 -9.32 3.36
N TYR A 144 -6.69 -9.26 4.18
CA TYR A 144 -5.72 -10.34 4.32
C TYR A 144 -5.19 -10.41 5.76
N ALA A 145 -4.71 -11.58 6.16
CA ALA A 145 -4.16 -11.82 7.49
C ALA A 145 -2.98 -12.80 7.44
N SER A 146 -2.20 -12.86 8.52
CA SER A 146 -0.99 -13.69 8.57
C SER A 146 -1.28 -15.18 8.44
N THR A 147 -2.32 -15.69 9.11
CA THR A 147 -2.75 -17.10 9.04
C THR A 147 -4.22 -17.25 8.66
N SER A 148 -4.63 -18.48 8.33
CA SER A 148 -6.01 -18.83 7.99
C SER A 148 -6.96 -18.64 9.16
N GLU A 149 -6.52 -18.93 10.38
CA GLU A 149 -7.32 -18.83 11.60
C GLU A 149 -7.63 -17.35 11.88
N ILE A 150 -6.62 -16.47 11.76
CA ILE A 150 -6.80 -15.03 11.93
C ILE A 150 -7.68 -14.47 10.81
N ALA A 151 -7.50 -14.91 9.57
CA ALA A 151 -8.38 -14.50 8.46
C ALA A 151 -9.84 -14.88 8.72
N ALA A 152 -10.10 -16.10 9.21
CA ALA A 152 -11.45 -16.55 9.53
C ALA A 152 -12.03 -15.78 10.72
N GLU A 153 -11.27 -15.59 11.79
CA GLU A 153 -11.76 -14.94 13.01
C GLU A 153 -11.97 -13.44 12.82
N ALA A 154 -11.00 -12.74 12.21
CA ALA A 154 -11.06 -11.30 12.02
C ALA A 154 -12.02 -10.88 10.90
N HIS A 155 -12.14 -11.68 9.82
CA HIS A 155 -12.80 -11.24 8.59
C HIS A 155 -13.97 -12.13 8.13
N SER A 156 -14.36 -13.17 8.88
CA SER A 156 -15.51 -14.03 8.51
C SER A 156 -16.81 -13.27 8.21
N HIS A 157 -17.04 -12.14 8.89
CA HIS A 157 -18.20 -11.27 8.68
C HIS A 157 -18.01 -10.22 7.58
N LEU A 158 -16.76 -10.00 7.13
CA LEU A 158 -16.38 -9.02 6.11
C LEU A 158 -16.25 -9.63 4.71
N GLY A 159 -16.33 -10.96 4.61
CA GLY A 159 -16.30 -11.70 3.34
C GLY A 159 -14.99 -12.47 3.15
N ALA A 160 -14.39 -12.32 1.97
CA ALA A 160 -13.19 -13.07 1.58
C ALA A 160 -11.91 -12.45 2.15
N SER A 161 -11.04 -13.26 2.76
CA SER A 161 -9.73 -12.85 3.26
C SER A 161 -8.63 -13.83 2.88
N MET A 162 -7.49 -13.32 2.42
CA MET A 162 -6.33 -14.14 2.08
C MET A 162 -5.43 -14.41 3.29
N SER A 163 -5.04 -15.68 3.48
CA SER A 163 -3.95 -16.06 4.40
C SER A 163 -2.60 -15.88 3.72
N GLN A 164 -1.69 -15.11 4.31
CA GLN A 164 -0.35 -14.86 3.75
C GLN A 164 0.50 -16.13 3.71
N HIS A 165 0.56 -16.89 4.81
CA HIS A 165 1.27 -18.18 4.84
C HIS A 165 0.61 -19.20 3.91
N GLY A 166 -0.72 -19.24 3.86
CA GLY A 166 -1.42 -20.12 2.94
C GLY A 166 -1.18 -19.75 1.47
N ALA A 167 -1.06 -18.46 1.14
CA ALA A 167 -0.67 -18.01 -0.20
C ALA A 167 0.76 -18.46 -0.55
N GLN A 168 1.69 -18.38 0.41
CA GLN A 168 3.04 -18.90 0.25
C GLN A 168 3.05 -20.41 0.00
N ASP A 169 2.28 -21.19 0.78
CA ASP A 169 2.20 -22.65 0.62
C ASP A 169 1.63 -23.05 -0.74
N LEU A 170 0.59 -22.36 -1.21
CA LEU A 170 0.02 -22.59 -2.54
C LEU A 170 1.03 -22.24 -3.65
N ALA A 171 1.76 -21.14 -3.50
CA ALA A 171 2.82 -20.77 -4.44
C ALA A 171 3.95 -21.81 -4.47
N MET A 172 4.34 -22.35 -3.32
CA MET A 172 5.31 -23.45 -3.22
C MET A 172 4.83 -24.75 -3.86
N LYS A 173 3.51 -24.98 -3.91
CA LYS A 173 2.88 -26.07 -4.66
C LYS A 173 2.76 -25.79 -6.16
N GLY A 174 3.28 -24.65 -6.64
CA GLY A 174 3.36 -24.29 -8.05
C GLY A 174 2.20 -23.44 -8.58
N LEU A 175 1.24 -23.06 -7.74
CA LEU A 175 0.13 -22.22 -8.16
C LEU A 175 0.62 -20.80 -8.49
N LYS A 176 0.04 -20.23 -9.54
CA LYS A 176 0.24 -18.84 -9.94
C LYS A 176 -0.60 -17.90 -9.08
N PHE A 177 -0.20 -16.63 -9.01
CA PHE A 177 -0.86 -15.62 -8.16
C PHE A 177 -2.37 -15.52 -8.43
N ASN A 178 -2.81 -15.63 -9.69
CA ASN A 178 -4.21 -15.59 -10.06
C ASN A 178 -5.00 -16.81 -9.55
N GLU A 179 -4.37 -17.99 -9.54
CA GLU A 179 -4.97 -19.20 -8.97
C GLU A 179 -5.06 -19.10 -7.45
N ILE A 180 -4.01 -18.57 -6.81
CA ILE A 180 -4.00 -18.31 -5.36
C ILE A 180 -5.14 -17.36 -4.98
N LEU A 181 -5.26 -16.24 -5.68
CA LEU A 181 -6.34 -15.26 -5.44
C LEU A 181 -7.73 -15.87 -5.65
N GLY A 182 -7.91 -16.70 -6.69
CA GLY A 182 -9.17 -17.39 -6.96
C GLY A 182 -9.59 -18.37 -5.86
N ARG A 183 -8.65 -18.87 -5.03
CA ARG A 183 -8.96 -19.71 -3.87
C ARG A 183 -9.49 -18.92 -2.69
N TYR A 184 -8.95 -17.73 -2.46
CA TYR A 184 -9.31 -16.90 -1.30
C TYR A 184 -10.50 -15.97 -1.58
N TYR A 185 -10.62 -15.45 -2.80
CA TYR A 185 -11.64 -14.49 -3.20
C TYR A 185 -12.62 -15.12 -4.18
N VAL A 186 -13.36 -16.13 -3.73
CA VAL A 186 -14.30 -16.88 -4.57
C VAL A 186 -15.36 -15.95 -5.16
N GLY A 187 -15.54 -16.02 -6.49
CA GLY A 187 -16.47 -15.16 -7.24
C GLY A 187 -15.89 -13.80 -7.64
N ALA A 188 -14.73 -13.40 -7.09
CA ALA A 188 -14.00 -12.25 -7.61
C ALA A 188 -13.19 -12.65 -8.86
N SER A 189 -12.92 -11.66 -9.70
CA SER A 189 -12.11 -11.78 -10.91
C SER A 189 -11.00 -10.74 -10.90
N LEU A 190 -9.95 -10.97 -11.69
CA LEU A 190 -8.94 -9.94 -11.92
C LEU A 190 -9.45 -8.93 -12.93
N ALA A 191 -9.44 -7.66 -12.54
CA ALA A 191 -9.63 -6.53 -13.44
C ALA A 191 -8.31 -5.78 -13.61
N ARG A 192 -8.18 -5.06 -14.73
CA ARG A 192 -7.04 -4.17 -14.98
C ARG A 192 -7.52 -2.74 -15.01
N LEU A 193 -6.89 -1.88 -14.22
CA LEU A 193 -7.09 -0.44 -14.28
C LEU A 193 -6.66 0.05 -15.65
N LYS A 194 -7.57 0.76 -16.32
CA LYS A 194 -7.25 1.54 -17.50
C LYS A 194 -7.19 3.00 -17.07
N THR A 195 -6.05 3.62 -17.26
CA THR A 195 -6.00 5.07 -17.34
C THR A 195 -6.43 5.45 -18.75
N ASN A 196 -7.42 6.32 -18.87
CA ASN A 196 -7.68 6.97 -20.16
C ASN A 196 -6.49 7.90 -20.40
N GLU A 197 -5.46 7.40 -21.06
CA GLU A 197 -4.50 8.26 -21.71
C GLU A 197 -5.23 8.86 -22.92
N ASN A 198 -5.51 10.16 -22.86
CA ASN A 198 -5.77 10.96 -24.05
C ASN A 198 -4.47 11.12 -24.84
#